data_AF-A0A4V0I8J1-F1
#
_entry.id   AF-A0A4V0I8J1-F1
#
_cell.length_a   1.000
_cell.length_b   1.000
_cell.length_c   1.000
_cell.angle_alpha   90.00
_cell.angle_beta   90.00
_cell.angle_gamma   90.00
#
_symmetry.space_group_name_H-M   'P 1'
#
loop_
_entity.id
_entity.type
_entity.pdbx_description
1 polymer ?
#
loop_
_entity_poly.entity_id
_entity_poly.type
_entity_poly.pdbx_seq_one_letter_code
_entity_poly.pdbx_strand_id
1 'polypeptide(L)'
;MANGDTRSEEFQPFGLPTGSVRGILSLMICSFFWILLLVPWEAQRTAPIAHFFLLTLVFLSFASHPVDTVRNSATLPWVLRLLFVGGSIAVVAYVGFKDPQRLAAQLTPNAAEVPEWPVLLGCLAGGFGAALLLRSVLGRRNEFFYSIRAWVGVIAFLLLFAETIFQFAILPKLSDQPSVQAMQVWEGALIAATAAYFGSRA
;
A
#
# COMPACT_ATOMS: atom_id res chain seq x y z
N MET A 1 0.21 35.38 32.00
CA MET A 1 -0.74 34.95 30.95
C MET A 1 -0.01 33.94 30.07
N ALA A 2 -0.24 32.65 30.31
CA ALA A 2 0.34 31.60 29.48
C ALA A 2 -0.47 31.56 28.18
N ASN A 3 0.15 31.93 27.06
CA ASN A 3 -0.36 31.54 25.74
C ASN A 3 -0.26 30.02 25.67
N GLY A 4 -1.34 29.35 26.09
CA GLY A 4 -1.57 27.95 25.80
C GLY A 4 -1.66 27.84 24.29
N ASP A 5 -0.53 27.51 23.68
CA ASP A 5 -0.40 27.12 22.29
C ASP A 5 -1.20 25.82 22.15
N THR A 6 -2.53 25.92 22.06
CA THR A 6 -3.45 24.81 21.77
C THR A 6 -3.18 24.42 20.32
N ARG A 7 -2.04 23.79 20.09
CA ARG A 7 -1.78 23.06 18.86
C ARG A 7 -2.88 22.01 18.81
N SER A 8 -3.86 22.27 17.97
CA SER A 8 -4.85 21.29 17.54
C SER A 8 -4.06 20.06 17.09
N GLU A 9 -3.90 19.10 18.01
CA GLU A 9 -3.20 17.85 17.77
C GLU A 9 -3.89 17.21 16.59
N GLU A 10 -3.14 17.03 15.51
CA GLU A 10 -3.65 16.49 14.28
C GLU A 10 -4.13 15.06 14.56
N PHE A 11 -5.43 14.87 14.82
CA PHE A 11 -5.99 13.57 15.16
C PHE A 11 -5.72 12.61 13.99
N GLN A 12 -4.84 11.65 14.24
CA GLN A 12 -4.49 10.64 13.25
C GLN A 12 -5.56 9.55 13.27
N PRO A 13 -5.91 8.96 12.11
CA PRO A 13 -6.63 7.69 12.10
C PRO A 13 -5.95 6.70 13.06
N PHE A 14 -6.75 6.11 13.96
CA PHE A 14 -6.31 5.17 15.01
C PHE A 14 -5.45 5.75 16.15
N GLY A 15 -5.30 7.08 16.26
CA GLY A 15 -4.47 7.69 17.29
C GLY A 15 -2.97 7.37 17.17
N LEU A 16 -2.54 6.89 15.99
CA LEU A 16 -1.16 6.48 15.75
C LEU A 16 -0.25 7.67 15.44
N PRO A 17 1.06 7.59 15.71
CA PRO A 17 2.02 8.62 15.33
C PRO A 17 2.00 8.95 13.83
N THR A 18 2.37 10.18 13.49
CA THR A 18 2.44 10.63 12.10
C THR A 18 3.30 9.72 11.24
N GLY A 19 2.68 9.17 10.19
CA GLY A 19 3.34 8.30 9.22
C GLY A 19 3.23 6.80 9.53
N SER A 20 2.72 6.40 10.71
CA SER A 20 2.56 4.99 11.07
C SER A 20 1.58 4.26 10.16
N VAL A 21 0.43 4.87 9.84
CA VAL A 21 -0.57 4.25 8.95
C VAL A 21 0.03 4.00 7.56
N ARG A 22 0.79 4.95 7.01
CA ARG A 22 1.50 4.75 5.74
C ARG A 22 2.50 3.59 5.83
N GLY A 23 3.27 3.51 6.92
CA GLY A 23 4.19 2.40 7.15
C GLY A 23 3.48 1.05 7.26
N ILE A 24 2.31 1.00 7.90
CA ILE A 24 1.47 -0.19 7.99
C ILE A 24 0.95 -0.61 6.61
N LEU A 25 0.38 0.32 5.82
CA LEU A 25 -0.08 0.03 4.46
C LEU A 25 1.07 -0.49 3.58
N SER A 26 2.25 0.14 3.68
CA SER A 26 3.45 -0.35 3.00
C SER A 26 3.81 -1.78 3.42
N LEU A 27 3.81 -2.06 4.73
CA LEU A 27 4.06 -3.42 5.23
C LEU A 27 3.03 -4.42 4.73
N MET A 28 1.75 -4.05 4.63
CA MET A 28 0.72 -4.93 4.07
C MET A 28 0.99 -5.25 2.59
N ILE A 29 1.25 -4.22 1.78
CA ILE A 29 1.58 -4.39 0.35
C ILE A 29 2.80 -5.30 0.21
N CYS A 30 3.83 -5.13 1.04
CA CYS A 30 5.04 -5.94 0.97
C CYS A 30 4.83 -7.36 1.50
N SER A 31 4.04 -7.52 2.56
CA SER A 31 3.68 -8.82 3.12
C SER A 31 2.92 -9.67 2.10
N PHE A 32 2.15 -9.05 1.19
CA PHE A 32 1.51 -9.74 0.08
C PHE A 32 2.57 -10.46 -0.79
N PHE A 33 3.62 -9.75 -1.21
CA PHE A 33 4.73 -10.35 -1.96
C PHE A 33 5.49 -11.38 -1.14
N TRP A 34 5.67 -11.16 0.16
CA TRP A 34 6.33 -12.13 1.04
C TRP A 34 5.56 -13.44 1.11
N ILE A 35 4.23 -13.37 1.30
CA ILE A 35 3.36 -14.56 1.33
C ILE A 35 3.41 -15.27 -0.01
N LEU A 36 3.32 -14.52 -1.12
CA LEU A 36 3.39 -15.09 -2.47
C LEU A 36 4.67 -15.89 -2.68
N LEU A 37 5.82 -15.34 -2.26
CA LEU A 37 7.14 -15.93 -2.41
C LEU A 37 7.40 -17.12 -1.45
N LEU A 38 6.93 -17.02 -0.20
CA LEU A 38 7.21 -18.02 0.83
C LEU A 38 6.32 -19.26 0.73
N VAL A 39 5.07 -19.10 0.29
CA VAL A 39 4.13 -20.22 0.19
C VAL A 39 4.40 -21.04 -1.07
N PRO A 40 4.63 -22.37 -0.95
CA PRO A 40 4.80 -23.24 -2.11
C PRO A 40 3.42 -23.52 -2.74
N TRP A 41 3.01 -22.68 -3.69
CA TRP A 41 1.79 -22.89 -4.44
C TRP A 41 1.95 -24.06 -5.43
N GLU A 42 1.01 -25.00 -5.45
CA GLU A 42 0.99 -26.10 -6.42
C GLU A 42 0.80 -25.60 -7.85
N ALA A 43 0.00 -24.54 -8.02
CA ALA A 43 -0.13 -23.81 -9.27
C ALA A 43 0.78 -22.58 -9.27
N GLN A 44 1.48 -22.33 -10.38
CA GLN A 44 2.25 -21.09 -10.56
C GLN A 44 1.30 -19.88 -10.49
N ARG A 45 1.31 -19.20 -9.36
CA ARG A 45 0.60 -17.95 -9.15
C ARG A 45 1.54 -16.77 -9.36
N THR A 46 1.16 -15.89 -10.27
CA THR A 46 1.81 -14.60 -10.48
C THR A 46 1.20 -13.56 -9.54
N ALA A 47 2.00 -12.58 -9.11
CA ALA A 47 1.45 -11.43 -8.39
C ALA A 47 0.50 -10.65 -9.32
N PRO A 48 -0.71 -10.25 -8.84
CA PRO A 48 -1.58 -9.39 -9.61
C PRO A 48 -0.89 -8.06 -9.92
N ILE A 49 -1.04 -7.60 -11.15
CA ILE A 49 -0.34 -6.42 -11.64
C ILE A 49 -0.57 -5.16 -10.80
N ALA A 50 -1.75 -4.99 -10.21
CA ALA A 50 -2.06 -3.87 -9.34
C ALA A 50 -1.09 -3.72 -8.16
N HIS A 51 -0.60 -4.84 -7.62
CA HIS A 51 0.33 -4.81 -6.48
C HIS A 51 1.68 -4.20 -6.84
N PHE A 52 2.11 -4.26 -8.11
CA PHE A 52 3.33 -3.57 -8.57
C PHE A 52 3.16 -2.05 -8.62
N PHE A 53 1.97 -1.56 -9.01
CA PHE A 53 1.64 -0.14 -8.94
C PHE A 53 1.59 0.36 -7.49
N LEU A 54 1.00 -0.43 -6.59
CA LEU A 54 0.99 -0.16 -5.16
C LEU A 54 2.42 -0.15 -4.57
N LEU A 55 3.27 -1.09 -4.97
CA LEU A 55 4.67 -1.14 -4.56
C LEU A 55 5.44 0.12 -5.00
N THR A 56 5.14 0.66 -6.18
CA THR A 56 5.71 1.93 -6.64
C THR A 56 5.35 3.09 -5.71
N LEU A 57 4.10 3.17 -5.22
CA LEU A 57 3.69 4.17 -4.22
C LEU A 57 4.47 4.01 -2.91
N VAL A 58 4.70 2.77 -2.47
CA VAL A 58 5.49 2.47 -1.28
C VAL A 58 6.89 3.05 -1.42
N PHE A 59 7.59 2.74 -2.51
CA PHE A 59 8.94 3.26 -2.76
C PHE A 59 8.98 4.77 -2.84
N LEU A 60 8.06 5.39 -3.60
CA LEU A 60 7.99 6.84 -3.72
C LEU A 60 7.79 7.49 -2.35
N SER A 61 6.97 6.88 -1.50
CA SER A 61 6.70 7.40 -0.16
C SER A 61 7.89 7.34 0.79
N PHE A 62 8.76 6.35 0.61
CA PHE A 62 10.00 6.24 1.37
C PHE A 62 11.05 7.23 0.86
N ALA A 63 11.13 7.41 -0.47
CA ALA A 63 12.03 8.37 -1.09
C ALA A 63 11.66 9.83 -0.75
N SER A 64 10.37 10.13 -0.54
CA SER A 64 9.89 11.49 -0.27
C SER A 64 10.03 11.95 1.19
N HIS A 65 10.66 11.17 2.08
CA HIS A 65 10.82 11.55 3.49
C HIS A 65 12.11 12.34 3.75
N PRO A 66 12.05 13.58 4.25
CA PRO A 66 13.24 14.34 4.60
C PRO A 66 13.99 13.69 5.77
N VAL A 67 15.29 13.43 5.57
CA VAL A 67 16.19 12.77 6.52
C VAL A 67 16.26 13.50 7.87
N ASP A 68 16.03 14.82 7.87
CA ASP A 68 16.15 15.67 9.06
C ASP A 68 15.04 15.45 10.11
N THR A 69 13.89 14.87 9.71
CA THR A 69 12.79 14.57 10.65
C THR A 69 13.03 13.33 11.51
N VAL A 70 14.13 12.59 11.29
CA VAL A 70 14.47 11.37 12.04
C VAL A 70 15.01 11.66 13.45
N ARG A 71 15.44 12.90 13.74
CA ARG A 71 16.03 13.27 15.03
C ARG A 71 15.04 13.33 16.21
N ASN A 72 13.75 13.52 15.96
CA ASN A 72 12.71 13.45 17.01
C ASN A 72 12.02 12.07 16.93
N SER A 73 12.75 11.07 17.43
CA SER A 73 12.52 9.64 17.23
C SER A 73 11.17 9.15 17.79
N ALA A 74 10.16 9.05 16.92
CA ALA A 74 9.17 8.00 17.09
C ALA A 74 9.84 6.67 16.71
N THR A 75 10.03 5.77 17.69
CA THR A 75 10.64 4.45 17.49
C THR A 75 9.85 3.61 16.47
N LEU A 76 8.54 3.79 16.42
CA LEU A 76 7.64 3.02 15.57
C LEU A 76 7.93 3.18 14.05
N PRO A 77 7.97 4.38 13.45
CA PRO A 77 8.38 4.55 12.06
C PRO A 77 9.69 3.88 11.70
N TRP A 78 10.72 3.98 12.56
CA TRP A 78 12.02 3.35 12.33
C TRP A 78 11.92 1.82 12.30
N VAL A 79 11.21 1.22 13.26
CA VAL A 79 10.96 -0.23 13.29
C VAL A 79 10.21 -0.68 12.02
N LEU A 80 9.20 0.08 11.56
CA LEU A 80 8.48 -0.25 10.34
C LEU A 80 9.40 -0.21 9.11
N ARG A 81 10.37 0.72 9.04
CA ARG A 81 11.37 0.74 7.95
C ARG A 81 12.27 -0.49 8.01
N LEU A 82 12.76 -0.83 9.20
CA LEU A 82 13.63 -1.99 9.40
C LEU A 82 12.90 -3.29 9.03
N LEU A 83 11.64 -3.44 9.43
CA LEU A 83 10.80 -4.59 9.08
C LEU A 83 10.56 -4.66 7.57
N PHE A 84 10.23 -3.54 6.93
CA PHE A 84 10.00 -3.50 5.49
C PHE A 84 11.27 -3.87 4.70
N VAL A 85 12.39 -3.19 4.95
CA VAL A 85 13.63 -3.40 4.20
C VAL A 85 14.27 -4.74 4.58
N GLY A 86 14.45 -4.99 5.87
CA GLY A 86 15.06 -6.22 6.38
C GLY A 86 14.22 -7.45 6.05
N GLY A 87 12.90 -7.37 6.21
CA GLY A 87 12.00 -8.47 5.84
C GLY A 87 12.03 -8.77 4.34
N SER A 88 12.01 -7.74 3.49
CA SER A 88 12.08 -7.95 2.04
C SER A 88 13.42 -8.55 1.60
N ILE A 89 14.54 -8.08 2.14
CA ILE A 89 15.87 -8.67 1.86
C ILE A 89 15.92 -10.13 2.33
N ALA A 90 15.45 -10.41 3.53
CA ALA A 90 15.45 -11.75 4.10
C ALA A 90 14.62 -12.73 3.24
N VAL A 91 13.41 -12.34 2.83
CA VAL A 91 12.54 -13.18 2.00
C VAL A 91 13.14 -13.40 0.62
N VAL A 92 13.61 -12.35 -0.06
CA VAL A 92 14.21 -12.47 -1.39
C VAL A 92 15.49 -13.31 -1.36
N ALA A 93 16.36 -13.11 -0.37
CA ALA A 93 17.58 -13.91 -0.21
C ALA A 93 17.25 -15.38 0.09
N TYR A 94 16.28 -15.64 0.96
CA TYR A 94 15.84 -16.99 1.30
C TYR A 94 15.30 -17.73 0.07
N VAL A 95 14.37 -17.11 -0.67
CA VAL A 95 13.77 -17.73 -1.86
C VAL A 95 14.77 -17.83 -3.01
N GLY A 96 15.63 -16.81 -3.18
CA GLY A 96 16.70 -16.85 -4.19
C GLY A 96 17.70 -17.99 -3.96
N PHE A 97 17.95 -18.35 -2.70
CA PHE A 97 18.83 -19.48 -2.37
C PHE A 97 18.12 -20.83 -2.48
N LYS A 98 16.88 -20.93 -2.00
CA LYS A 98 16.15 -22.20 -1.91
C LYS A 98 15.46 -22.60 -3.21
N ASP A 99 14.83 -21.66 -3.89
CA ASP A 99 13.97 -21.87 -5.06
C ASP A 99 14.08 -20.69 -6.05
N PRO A 100 15.26 -20.46 -6.70
CA PRO A 100 15.52 -19.26 -7.50
C PRO A 100 14.54 -19.06 -8.66
N GLN A 101 13.98 -20.15 -9.20
CA GLN A 101 13.00 -20.10 -10.28
C GLN A 101 11.69 -19.40 -9.86
N ARG A 102 11.34 -19.42 -8.56
CA ARG A 102 10.13 -18.76 -8.05
C ARG A 102 10.20 -17.25 -8.16
N LEU A 103 11.39 -16.66 -7.99
CA LEU A 103 11.55 -15.21 -8.12
C LEU A 103 11.13 -14.74 -9.51
N ALA A 104 11.65 -15.39 -10.56
CA ALA A 104 11.30 -15.06 -11.94
C ALA A 104 9.83 -15.39 -12.24
N ALA A 105 9.34 -16.55 -11.80
CA ALA A 105 7.98 -16.99 -12.12
C ALA A 105 6.89 -16.16 -11.43
N GLN A 106 7.10 -15.72 -10.18
CA GLN A 106 6.06 -15.07 -9.38
C GLN A 106 6.15 -13.54 -9.39
N LEU A 107 7.35 -12.97 -9.57
CA LEU A 107 7.57 -11.51 -9.61
C LEU A 107 7.55 -10.93 -11.02
N THR A 108 7.37 -11.75 -12.06
CA THR A 108 7.14 -11.27 -13.42
C THR A 108 5.64 -11.19 -13.68
N PRO A 109 5.09 -10.00 -13.96
CA PRO A 109 3.68 -9.86 -14.33
C PRO A 109 3.35 -10.71 -15.56
N ASN A 110 2.11 -11.20 -15.64
CA ASN A 110 1.65 -11.90 -16.81
C ASN A 110 1.59 -10.93 -18.01
N ALA A 111 2.17 -11.30 -19.15
CA ALA A 111 2.15 -10.48 -20.36
C ALA A 111 0.72 -10.17 -20.83
N ALA A 112 -0.25 -11.03 -20.51
CA ALA A 112 -1.66 -10.81 -20.82
C ALA A 112 -2.28 -9.63 -20.06
N GLU A 113 -1.71 -9.23 -18.92
CA GLU A 113 -2.20 -8.12 -18.08
C GLU A 113 -1.60 -6.76 -18.52
N VAL A 114 -0.62 -6.77 -19.44
CA VAL A 114 0.05 -5.54 -19.92
C VAL A 114 -0.92 -4.52 -20.53
N PRO A 115 -1.94 -4.91 -21.32
CA PRO A 115 -2.93 -3.96 -21.84
C PRO A 115 -3.70 -3.18 -20.77
N GLU A 116 -3.72 -3.65 -19.52
CA GLU A 116 -4.45 -3.03 -18.41
C GLU A 116 -3.68 -1.89 -17.75
N TRP A 117 -2.37 -1.75 -18.04
CA TRP A 117 -1.50 -0.73 -17.45
C TRP A 117 -2.08 0.69 -17.51
N PRO A 118 -2.62 1.17 -18.64
CA PRO A 118 -3.13 2.54 -18.71
C PRO A 118 -4.31 2.77 -17.77
N VAL A 119 -5.17 1.76 -17.58
CA VAL A 119 -6.33 1.86 -16.69
C VAL A 119 -5.87 1.89 -15.23
N LEU A 120 -4.98 0.99 -14.83
CA LEU A 120 -4.44 0.94 -13.47
C LEU A 120 -3.62 2.19 -13.14
N LEU A 121 -2.83 2.69 -14.09
CA LEU A 121 -2.12 3.96 -13.96
C LEU A 121 -3.09 5.13 -13.86
N GLY A 122 -4.19 5.11 -14.60
CA GLY A 122 -5.28 6.07 -14.50
C GLY A 122 -5.93 6.05 -13.11
N CYS A 123 -6.20 4.87 -12.54
CA CYS A 123 -6.70 4.72 -11.17
C CYS A 123 -5.70 5.27 -10.14
N LEU A 124 -4.39 4.99 -10.31
CA LEU A 124 -3.33 5.50 -9.45
C LEU A 124 -3.26 7.02 -9.49
N ALA A 125 -3.14 7.59 -10.70
CA ALA A 125 -3.03 9.04 -10.90
C ALA A 125 -4.32 9.76 -10.49
N GLY A 126 -5.47 9.17 -10.79
CA GLY A 126 -6.79 9.68 -10.41
C GLY A 126 -6.98 9.72 -8.91
N GLY A 127 -6.71 8.60 -8.20
CA GLY A 127 -6.79 8.55 -6.75
C GLY A 127 -5.84 9.54 -6.07
N PHE A 128 -4.56 9.52 -6.47
CA PHE A 128 -3.54 10.40 -5.91
C PHE A 128 -3.84 11.89 -6.19
N GLY A 129 -4.18 12.22 -7.43
CA GLY A 129 -4.50 13.58 -7.88
C GLY A 129 -5.78 14.13 -7.25
N ALA A 130 -6.83 13.31 -7.12
CA ALA A 130 -8.07 13.69 -6.45
C ALA A 130 -7.82 14.07 -4.98
N ALA A 131 -6.98 13.31 -4.28
CA ALA A 131 -6.62 13.62 -2.90
C ALA A 131 -5.79 14.91 -2.78
N LEU A 132 -4.87 15.17 -3.72
CA LEU A 132 -4.13 16.43 -3.79
C LEU A 132 -5.04 17.63 -4.06
N LEU A 133 -5.97 17.49 -5.00
CA LEU A 133 -6.94 18.53 -5.31
C LEU A 133 -7.84 18.81 -4.10
N LEU A 134 -8.36 17.76 -3.46
CA LEU A 134 -9.17 17.88 -2.25
C LEU A 134 -8.41 18.60 -1.13
N ARG A 135 -7.13 18.25 -0.92
CA ARG A 135 -6.25 18.93 0.04
C ARG A 135 -6.05 20.40 -0.28
N SER A 136 -5.94 20.72 -1.57
CA SER A 136 -5.72 22.09 -2.04
C SER A 136 -6.98 22.94 -1.88
N VAL A 137 -8.15 22.37 -2.15
CA VAL A 137 -9.46 23.05 -2.02
C VAL A 137 -9.87 23.25 -0.57
N LEU A 138 -9.81 22.21 0.26
CA LEU A 138 -10.26 22.29 1.66
C LEU A 138 -9.23 22.96 2.58
N GLY A 139 -7.97 22.96 2.19
CA GLY A 139 -6.85 23.46 2.98
C GLY A 139 -6.22 22.39 3.87
N ARG A 140 -4.90 22.46 4.02
CA ARG A 140 -4.10 21.45 4.75
C ARG A 140 -4.44 21.30 6.23
N ARG A 141 -5.00 22.36 6.85
CA ARG A 141 -5.29 22.45 8.29
C ARG A 141 -6.77 22.31 8.62
N ASN A 142 -7.59 21.91 7.65
CA ASN A 142 -9.02 21.78 7.82
C ASN A 142 -9.37 20.46 8.53
N GLU A 143 -10.17 20.52 9.60
CA GLU A 143 -10.61 19.35 10.36
C GLU A 143 -11.41 18.34 9.51
N PHE A 144 -12.24 18.85 8.60
CA PHE A 144 -12.99 18.01 7.67
C PHE A 144 -12.07 17.25 6.72
N PHE A 145 -11.00 17.89 6.24
CA PHE A 145 -9.98 17.21 5.43
C PHE A 145 -9.27 16.11 6.22
N TYR A 146 -8.95 16.35 7.50
CA TYR A 146 -8.37 15.30 8.36
C TYR A 146 -9.29 14.10 8.54
N SER A 147 -10.59 14.32 8.71
CA SER A 147 -11.60 13.27 8.78
C SER A 147 -11.67 12.46 7.49
N ILE A 148 -11.75 13.11 6.32
CA ILE A 148 -11.76 12.42 5.03
C ILE A 148 -10.48 11.60 4.85
N ARG A 149 -9.33 12.19 5.12
CA ARG A 149 -8.03 11.51 5.04
C ARG A 149 -7.98 10.27 5.95
N ALA A 150 -8.54 10.38 7.16
CA ALA A 150 -8.62 9.26 8.08
C ALA A 150 -9.46 8.12 7.49
N TRP A 151 -10.66 8.41 7.00
CA TRP A 151 -11.54 7.44 6.36
C TRP A 151 -10.93 6.79 5.12
N VAL A 152 -10.28 7.56 4.25
CA VAL A 152 -9.58 7.02 3.08
C VAL A 152 -8.48 6.04 3.50
N GLY A 153 -7.77 6.33 4.59
CA GLY A 153 -6.76 5.41 5.16
C GLY A 153 -7.37 4.12 5.70
N VAL A 154 -8.51 4.21 6.40
CA VAL A 154 -9.25 3.03 6.88
C VAL A 154 -9.73 2.18 5.71
N ILE A 155 -10.30 2.80 4.67
CA ILE A 155 -10.79 2.11 3.48
C ILE A 155 -9.63 1.41 2.76
N ALA A 156 -8.51 2.10 2.54
CA ALA A 156 -7.33 1.50 1.92
C ALA A 156 -6.80 0.29 2.72
N PHE A 157 -6.75 0.41 4.06
CA PHE A 157 -6.36 -0.68 4.94
C PHE A 157 -7.29 -1.89 4.80
N LEU A 158 -8.61 -1.67 4.87
CA LEU A 158 -9.60 -2.73 4.77
C LEU A 158 -9.57 -3.41 3.41
N LEU A 159 -9.40 -2.64 2.32
CA LEU A 159 -9.30 -3.18 0.97
C LEU A 159 -8.04 -4.03 0.78
N LEU A 160 -6.87 -3.58 1.25
CA LEU A 160 -5.63 -4.37 1.20
C LEU A 160 -5.72 -5.64 2.04
N PHE A 161 -6.34 -5.56 3.22
CA PHE A 161 -6.54 -6.70 4.08
C PHE A 161 -7.49 -7.72 3.43
N ALA A 162 -8.61 -7.24 2.90
CA ALA A 162 -9.57 -8.04 2.17
C ALA A 162 -8.93 -8.71 0.95
N GLU A 163 -8.11 -7.97 0.18
CA GLU A 163 -7.38 -8.51 -0.97
C GLU A 163 -6.41 -9.63 -0.56
N THR A 164 -5.67 -9.44 0.52
CA THR A 164 -4.75 -10.47 1.03
C THR A 164 -5.50 -11.75 1.43
N ILE A 165 -6.62 -11.61 2.14
CA ILE A 165 -7.47 -12.76 2.49
C ILE A 165 -8.07 -13.39 1.23
N PHE A 166 -8.57 -12.57 0.33
CA PHE A 166 -9.23 -13.03 -0.88
C PHE A 166 -8.27 -13.85 -1.74
N GLN A 167 -7.09 -13.31 -2.05
CA GLN A 167 -6.10 -13.96 -2.90
C GLN A 167 -5.53 -15.25 -2.29
N PHE A 168 -5.22 -15.24 -0.98
CA PHE A 168 -4.49 -16.35 -0.37
C PHE A 168 -5.36 -17.37 0.38
N ALA A 169 -6.54 -16.97 0.88
CA ALA A 169 -7.40 -17.86 1.65
C ALA A 169 -8.66 -18.30 0.90
N ILE A 170 -9.23 -17.44 0.06
CA ILE A 170 -10.52 -17.68 -0.61
C ILE A 170 -10.33 -18.21 -2.03
N LEU A 171 -9.62 -17.45 -2.89
CA LEU A 171 -9.42 -17.76 -4.30
C LEU A 171 -8.89 -19.18 -4.58
N PRO A 172 -7.95 -19.77 -3.81
CA PRO A 172 -7.52 -21.15 -4.03
C PRO A 172 -8.63 -22.20 -3.86
N LYS A 173 -9.72 -21.86 -3.18
CA LYS A 173 -10.79 -22.79 -2.82
C LYS A 173 -12.04 -22.63 -3.70
N LEU A 174 -12.06 -21.62 -4.57
CA LEU A 174 -13.19 -21.38 -5.46
C LEU A 174 -13.12 -22.34 -6.67
N SER A 175 -14.23 -23.02 -6.94
CA SER A 175 -14.41 -23.80 -8.17
C SER A 175 -14.47 -22.91 -9.40
N ASP A 176 -15.14 -21.77 -9.27
CA ASP A 176 -15.29 -20.76 -10.31
C ASP A 176 -14.49 -19.52 -9.95
N GLN A 177 -13.47 -19.23 -10.76
CA GLN A 177 -12.70 -18.01 -10.58
C GLN A 177 -13.53 -16.78 -10.97
N PRO A 178 -13.35 -15.64 -10.27
CA PRO A 178 -14.00 -14.39 -10.66
C PRO A 178 -13.65 -14.02 -12.10
N SER A 179 -14.59 -13.39 -12.79
CA SER A 179 -14.31 -12.88 -14.13
C SER A 179 -13.15 -11.87 -14.11
N VAL A 180 -12.35 -11.85 -15.18
CA VAL A 180 -11.22 -10.92 -15.35
C VAL A 180 -11.67 -9.46 -15.14
N GLN A 181 -12.83 -9.08 -15.67
CA GLN A 181 -13.38 -7.73 -15.52
C GLN A 181 -13.68 -7.38 -14.06
N ALA A 182 -14.22 -8.33 -13.27
CA ALA A 182 -14.47 -8.11 -11.86
C ALA A 182 -13.17 -7.88 -11.07
N MET A 183 -12.13 -8.67 -11.40
CA MET A 183 -10.80 -8.49 -10.81
C MET A 183 -10.20 -7.13 -11.16
N GLN A 184 -10.30 -6.70 -12.43
CA GLN A 184 -9.82 -5.38 -12.87
C GLN A 184 -10.49 -4.22 -12.12
N VAL A 185 -11.81 -4.28 -11.95
CA VAL A 185 -12.56 -3.24 -11.21
C VAL A 185 -12.13 -3.22 -9.74
N TRP A 186 -11.98 -4.40 -9.14
CA TRP A 186 -11.52 -4.54 -7.76
C TRP A 186 -10.11 -3.98 -7.56
N GLU A 187 -9.18 -4.37 -8.43
CA GLU A 187 -7.80 -3.88 -8.46
C GLU A 187 -7.73 -2.36 -8.67
N GLY A 188 -8.53 -1.83 -9.60
CA GLY A 188 -8.63 -0.39 -9.83
C GLY A 188 -9.12 0.36 -8.59
N ALA A 189 -10.13 -0.16 -7.89
CA ALA A 189 -10.64 0.42 -6.65
C ALA A 189 -9.59 0.39 -5.53
N LEU A 190 -8.89 -0.73 -5.37
CA LEU A 190 -7.80 -0.90 -4.42
C LEU A 190 -6.67 0.12 -4.66
N ILE A 191 -6.22 0.25 -5.91
CA ILE A 191 -5.21 1.23 -6.30
C ILE A 191 -5.69 2.65 -6.03
N ALA A 192 -6.89 3.02 -6.48
CA ALA A 192 -7.40 4.37 -6.35
C ALA A 192 -7.52 4.78 -4.87
N ALA A 193 -8.08 3.92 -4.01
CA ALA A 193 -8.22 4.20 -2.59
C ALA A 193 -6.86 4.33 -1.89
N THR A 194 -5.93 3.41 -2.18
CA THR A 194 -4.58 3.45 -1.59
C THR A 194 -3.81 4.67 -2.09
N ALA A 195 -3.82 4.93 -3.40
CA ALA A 195 -3.17 6.11 -3.99
C ALA A 195 -3.75 7.43 -3.43
N ALA A 196 -5.07 7.51 -3.23
CA ALA A 196 -5.70 8.67 -2.60
C ALA A 196 -5.19 8.89 -1.17
N TYR A 197 -5.00 7.82 -0.39
CA TYR A 197 -4.40 7.95 0.93
C TYR A 197 -2.97 8.52 0.85
N PHE A 198 -2.12 7.97 -0.01
CA PHE A 198 -0.75 8.46 -0.18
C PHE A 198 -0.71 9.92 -0.68
N GLY A 199 -1.55 10.28 -1.65
CA GLY A 199 -1.66 11.63 -2.20
C GLY A 199 -2.13 12.66 -1.17
N SER A 200 -3.07 12.29 -0.29
CA SER A 200 -3.51 13.18 0.80
C SER A 200 -2.38 13.57 1.76
N ARG A 201 -1.30 12.78 1.81
CA ARG A 201 -0.14 12.94 2.69
C ARG A 201 1.11 13.48 1.98
N ALA A 202 1.09 13.66 0.66
CA ALA A 202 2.20 14.20 -0.14
C ALA A 202 2.30 15.73 0.01
#